data_AF-A0A1X7ULT6-F1
#
_entry.id   AF-A0A1X7ULT6-F1
#
_cell.length_a   1.000
_cell.length_b   1.000
_cell.length_c   1.000
_cell.angle_alpha   90.00
_cell.angle_beta   90.00
_cell.angle_gamma   90.00
#
_symmetry.space_group_name_H-M   'P 1'
#
loop_
_entity.id
_entity.type
_entity.pdbx_description
1 polymer ?
#
loop_
_entity_poly.entity_id
_entity_poly.type
_entity_poly.pdbx_seq_one_letter_code
_entity_poly.pdbx_strand_id
1 'polypeptide(L)'
;ATGTYSTYCNMGTLCGSGGGWTRLAYLDMSDATQNCPSGFRLYQSGGVRACGRPVTSSGSCVSVQFPSNGISYSQICGRVFGHSYETPDAVNTEFATNNHNNINGDYVDGISITRGSPRQHVWTLIATGVDTLFKGGIYNCPCTNGSTQVTQSFVGSHYFCEGAGGNFNDVLWD
;
A
#
# COMPACT_ATOMS: atom_id res chain seq x y z
N ALA A 1 10.12 -23.81 2.45
CA ALA A 1 9.57 -23.86 1.08
C ALA A 1 10.01 -22.60 0.36
N THR A 2 10.78 -22.72 -0.71
CA THR A 2 11.16 -21.59 -1.58
C THR A 2 9.98 -21.30 -2.51
N GLY A 3 9.15 -20.33 -2.15
CA GLY A 3 8.06 -19.86 -3.01
C GLY A 3 8.59 -18.82 -4.00
N THR A 4 8.24 -18.97 -5.27
CA THR A 4 8.41 -17.93 -6.28
C THR A 4 7.39 -16.82 -6.01
N TYR A 5 7.85 -15.59 -5.78
CA TYR A 5 6.99 -14.40 -5.73
C TYR A 5 7.26 -13.53 -6.95
N SER A 6 6.21 -12.93 -7.51
CA SER A 6 6.34 -11.97 -8.59
C SER A 6 6.41 -10.57 -7.99
N THR A 7 7.57 -9.93 -8.06
CA THR A 7 7.72 -8.50 -7.76
C THR A 7 7.92 -7.72 -9.06
N TYR A 8 7.52 -6.46 -9.06
CA TYR A 8 7.73 -5.58 -10.21
C TYR A 8 9.18 -5.07 -10.20
N CYS A 9 10.02 -5.62 -11.07
CA CYS A 9 11.31 -5.01 -11.41
C CYS A 9 11.12 -4.09 -12.62
N ASN A 10 11.42 -2.80 -12.47
CA ASN A 10 11.36 -1.85 -13.57
C ASN A 10 12.47 -2.12 -14.60
N MET A 11 12.14 -2.89 -15.64
CA MET A 11 13.04 -3.20 -16.76
C MET A 11 12.53 -2.64 -18.10
N GLY A 12 11.57 -1.70 -18.09
CA GLY A 12 10.94 -1.14 -19.29
C GLY A 12 9.92 -0.02 -19.02
N THR A 13 9.13 0.38 -20.02
CA THR A 13 8.05 1.37 -19.82
C THR A 13 6.91 0.79 -18.98
N LEU A 14 6.46 1.52 -17.95
CA LEU A 14 5.32 1.12 -17.12
C LEU A 14 4.09 0.78 -17.98
N CYS A 15 3.52 -0.40 -17.74
CA CYS A 15 2.39 -0.95 -18.50
C CYS A 15 2.67 -1.38 -19.95
N GLY A 16 3.94 -1.42 -20.37
CA GLY A 16 4.30 -1.84 -21.72
C GLY A 16 4.03 -0.73 -22.75
N SER A 17 4.97 -0.52 -23.66
CA SER A 17 4.97 0.59 -24.63
C SER A 17 3.96 0.44 -25.78
N GLY A 18 3.03 -0.51 -25.69
CA GLY A 18 1.93 -0.69 -26.63
C GLY A 18 0.70 0.12 -26.18
N GLY A 19 -0.06 0.67 -27.14
CA GLY A 19 -1.34 1.32 -26.84
C GLY A 19 -2.35 0.38 -26.14
N GLY A 20 -3.49 0.93 -25.71
CA GLY A 20 -4.53 0.16 -24.98
C GLY A 20 -4.61 0.47 -23.48
N TRP A 21 -3.77 1.37 -22.99
CA TRP A 21 -3.81 1.87 -21.61
C TRP A 21 -4.44 3.26 -21.54
N THR A 22 -5.44 3.42 -20.68
CA THR A 22 -5.98 4.73 -20.31
C THR A 22 -5.53 5.07 -18.89
N ARG A 23 -4.87 6.22 -18.72
CA ARG A 23 -4.44 6.70 -17.41
C ARG A 23 -5.65 7.20 -16.63
N LEU A 24 -5.96 6.56 -15.49
CA LEU A 24 -7.04 6.96 -14.60
C LEU A 24 -6.58 7.87 -13.45
N ALA A 25 -5.33 7.72 -13.01
CA ALA A 25 -4.77 8.46 -11.90
C ALA A 25 -3.29 8.79 -12.15
N TYR A 26 -2.84 9.91 -11.61
CA TYR A 26 -1.44 10.29 -11.55
C TYR A 26 -1.23 11.19 -10.34
N LEU A 27 -0.30 10.81 -9.50
CA LEU A 27 0.17 11.59 -8.37
C LEU A 27 1.67 11.34 -8.25
N ASP A 28 2.44 12.40 -8.33
CA ASP A 28 3.89 12.39 -8.21
C ASP A 28 4.30 13.48 -7.23
N MET A 29 4.55 13.07 -6.00
CA MET A 29 4.89 14.01 -4.93
C MET A 29 6.34 14.49 -4.99
N SER A 30 7.17 13.95 -5.89
CA SER A 30 8.48 14.53 -6.20
C SER A 30 8.35 15.87 -6.94
N ASP A 31 7.24 16.07 -7.66
CA ASP A 31 6.86 17.35 -8.23
C ASP A 31 6.28 18.27 -7.12
N ALA A 32 7.05 19.30 -6.78
CA ALA A 32 6.71 20.29 -5.75
C ALA A 32 5.38 21.02 -6.02
N THR A 33 4.89 21.03 -7.26
CA THR A 33 3.64 21.70 -7.64
C THR A 33 2.39 20.85 -7.39
N GLN A 34 2.55 19.54 -7.21
CA GLN A 34 1.42 18.65 -6.92
C GLN A 34 1.03 18.69 -5.44
N ASN A 35 -0.27 18.58 -5.19
CA ASN A 35 -0.85 18.57 -3.84
C ASN A 35 -1.50 17.23 -3.56
N CYS A 36 -1.56 16.87 -2.27
CA CYS A 36 -2.27 15.66 -1.87
C CYS A 36 -3.76 15.75 -2.24
N PRO A 37 -4.36 14.63 -2.71
CA PRO A 37 -5.79 14.58 -2.99
C PRO A 37 -6.62 14.94 -1.75
N SER A 38 -7.87 15.38 -1.97
CA SER A 38 -8.79 15.73 -0.88
C SER A 38 -8.90 14.58 0.14
N GLY A 39 -8.83 14.94 1.42
CA GLY A 39 -8.83 14.00 2.55
C GLY A 39 -7.46 13.44 2.93
N PHE A 40 -6.46 13.48 2.04
CA PHE A 40 -5.09 13.09 2.39
C PHE A 40 -4.33 14.24 3.04
N ARG A 41 -3.42 13.89 3.96
CA ARG A 41 -2.48 14.80 4.58
C ARG A 41 -1.14 14.75 3.85
N LEU A 42 -0.53 15.92 3.64
CA LEU A 42 0.87 16.03 3.22
C LEU A 42 1.79 15.66 4.39
N TYR A 43 2.66 14.68 4.16
CA TYR A 43 3.80 14.38 5.00
C TYR A 43 5.07 14.86 4.29
N GLN A 44 5.94 15.54 5.03
CA GLN A 44 7.18 16.07 4.50
C GLN A 44 8.29 15.95 5.54
N SER A 45 9.31 15.16 5.23
CA SER A 45 10.48 14.94 6.09
C SER A 45 11.66 14.47 5.22
N GLY A 46 12.89 14.79 5.60
CA GLY A 46 14.09 14.30 4.90
C GLY A 46 14.18 14.68 3.41
N GLY A 47 13.50 15.74 2.97
CA GLY A 47 13.40 16.12 1.55
C GLY A 47 12.37 15.34 0.74
N VAL A 48 11.70 14.36 1.34
CA VAL A 48 10.62 13.59 0.73
C VAL A 48 9.28 14.25 1.01
N ARG A 49 8.39 14.23 0.01
CA ARG A 49 6.97 14.59 0.14
C ARG A 49 6.13 13.37 -0.19
N ALA A 50 5.14 13.09 0.64
CA ALA A 50 4.23 11.97 0.44
C ALA A 50 2.81 12.33 0.91
N CYS A 51 1.82 11.56 0.46
CA CYS A 51 0.45 11.70 0.89
C CYS A 51 0.05 10.49 1.73
N GLY A 52 -0.54 10.74 2.88
CA GLY A 52 -1.00 9.69 3.79
C GLY A 52 -2.34 10.04 4.42
N ARG A 53 -2.83 9.12 5.26
CA ARG A 53 -4.04 9.37 6.04
C ARG A 53 -3.87 10.57 6.99
N PRO A 54 -4.96 11.26 7.38
CA PRO A 54 -4.95 12.20 8.48
C PRO A 54 -4.49 11.54 9.80
N VAL A 55 -3.93 12.34 10.70
CA VAL A 55 -3.60 11.85 12.05
C VAL A 55 -4.88 11.68 12.85
N THR A 56 -4.99 10.51 13.46
CA THR A 56 -6.12 10.06 14.28
C THR A 56 -5.56 9.33 15.50
N SER A 57 -6.32 9.29 16.60
CA SER A 57 -5.95 8.54 17.82
C SER A 57 -6.20 7.03 17.72
N SER A 58 -6.72 6.56 16.60
CA SER A 58 -7.00 5.15 16.29
C SER A 58 -6.62 4.84 14.85
N GLY A 59 -6.68 3.55 14.46
CA GLY A 59 -6.62 3.14 13.06
C GLY A 59 -7.65 3.87 12.21
N SER A 60 -7.26 4.25 10.99
CA SER A 60 -8.12 4.95 10.03
C SER A 60 -7.58 4.77 8.61
N CYS A 61 -8.46 4.99 7.63
CA CYS A 61 -8.10 5.00 6.22
C CYS A 61 -8.77 6.19 5.51
N VAL A 62 -8.15 6.66 4.44
CA VAL A 62 -8.75 7.63 3.51
C VAL A 62 -8.55 7.13 2.08
N SER A 63 -9.50 7.44 1.22
CA SER A 63 -9.45 7.03 -0.19
C SER A 63 -9.95 8.15 -1.08
N VAL A 64 -9.34 8.29 -2.25
CA VAL A 64 -9.84 9.10 -3.35
C VAL A 64 -10.33 8.16 -4.46
N GLN A 65 -11.45 8.51 -5.08
CA GLN A 65 -11.98 7.75 -6.22
C GLN A 65 -11.56 8.43 -7.52
N PHE A 66 -11.04 7.64 -8.45
CA PHE A 66 -10.75 8.07 -9.82
C PHE A 66 -11.78 7.44 -10.75
N PRO A 67 -12.67 8.22 -11.39
CA PRO A 67 -13.74 7.66 -12.20
C PRO A 67 -13.16 7.06 -13.48
N SER A 68 -13.59 5.84 -13.81
CA SER A 68 -13.30 5.25 -15.13
C SER A 68 -14.15 5.82 -16.25
N ASN A 69 -15.15 6.65 -15.93
CA ASN A 69 -16.09 7.25 -16.89
C ASN A 69 -16.74 6.22 -17.84
N GLY A 70 -17.03 5.03 -17.32
CA GLY A 70 -17.66 3.96 -18.10
C GLY A 70 -16.73 3.19 -19.03
N ILE A 71 -15.41 3.43 -18.98
CA ILE A 71 -14.43 2.66 -19.74
C ILE A 71 -14.40 1.22 -19.23
N SER A 72 -14.66 0.27 -20.13
CA SER A 72 -14.43 -1.15 -19.91
C SER A 72 -12.94 -1.47 -20.05
N TYR A 73 -12.42 -2.28 -19.14
CA TYR A 73 -11.01 -2.68 -19.12
C TYR A 73 -10.86 -4.14 -18.72
N SER A 74 -9.82 -4.79 -19.24
CA SER A 74 -9.46 -6.17 -18.92
C SER A 74 -8.34 -6.25 -17.87
N GLN A 75 -7.54 -5.20 -17.76
CA GLN A 75 -6.33 -5.18 -16.93
C GLN A 75 -6.18 -3.84 -16.22
N ILE A 76 -5.55 -3.88 -15.05
CA ILE A 76 -5.09 -2.72 -14.30
C ILE A 76 -3.58 -2.84 -14.19
N CYS A 77 -2.88 -1.75 -14.46
CA CYS A 77 -1.45 -1.63 -14.28
C CYS A 77 -1.15 -0.26 -13.66
N GLY A 78 -0.16 -0.22 -12.79
CA GLY A 78 0.24 0.98 -12.11
C GLY A 78 1.54 0.78 -11.34
N ARG A 79 1.98 1.88 -10.73
CA ARG A 79 3.15 1.93 -9.87
C ARG A 79 2.77 2.71 -8.63
N VAL A 80 3.22 2.22 -7.49
CA VAL A 80 3.07 2.87 -6.19
C VAL A 80 4.48 3.03 -5.61
N PHE A 81 4.76 4.21 -5.08
CA PHE A 81 5.90 4.43 -4.19
C PHE A 81 5.34 4.73 -2.81
N GLY A 82 5.68 3.89 -1.84
CA GLY A 82 5.41 4.14 -0.44
C GLY A 82 6.54 4.97 0.17
N HIS A 83 6.29 5.51 1.36
CA HIS A 83 7.28 6.06 2.27
C HIS A 83 6.85 5.67 3.68
N SER A 84 7.76 5.11 4.47
CA SER A 84 7.42 4.66 5.82
C SER A 84 7.24 5.91 6.70
N TYR A 85 6.31 5.84 7.64
CA TYR A 85 6.08 6.92 8.61
C TYR A 85 5.74 6.30 9.95
N GLU A 86 6.53 6.61 10.97
CA GLU A 86 6.46 6.01 12.30
C GLU A 86 6.61 4.48 12.24
N THR A 87 5.65 3.72 12.77
CA THR A 87 5.74 2.26 12.95
C THR A 87 4.58 1.57 12.26
N PRO A 88 4.66 1.27 10.95
CA PRO A 88 3.66 0.47 10.27
C PRO A 88 3.59 -0.96 10.84
N ASP A 89 2.39 -1.49 11.03
CA ASP A 89 2.16 -2.79 11.69
C ASP A 89 1.71 -3.89 10.70
N ALA A 90 1.96 -3.73 9.40
CA ALA A 90 1.52 -4.63 8.34
C ALA A 90 -0.01 -4.84 8.33
N VAL A 91 -0.48 -6.06 8.61
CA VAL A 91 -1.90 -6.43 8.69
C VAL A 91 -2.30 -6.86 10.09
N ASN A 92 -1.58 -6.36 11.10
CA ASN A 92 -1.74 -6.73 12.51
C ASN A 92 -3.20 -6.67 12.97
N THR A 93 -3.60 -7.67 13.75
CA THR A 93 -4.96 -7.85 14.29
C THR A 93 -5.08 -7.60 15.79
N GLU A 94 -3.96 -7.42 16.49
CA GLU A 94 -3.88 -7.20 17.93
C GLU A 94 -4.34 -5.79 18.32
N PHE A 95 -4.01 -4.79 17.49
CA PHE A 95 -4.40 -3.39 17.69
C PHE A 95 -5.47 -2.92 16.69
N ALA A 96 -5.78 -3.74 15.70
CA ALA A 96 -6.79 -3.39 14.72
C ALA A 96 -8.17 -3.30 15.38
N THR A 97 -8.90 -2.27 14.98
CA THR A 97 -10.36 -2.26 15.05
C THR A 97 -10.89 -3.56 14.39
N ASN A 98 -12.15 -3.96 14.61
CA ASN A 98 -12.74 -5.17 13.99
C ASN A 98 -12.79 -5.16 12.43
N ASN A 99 -12.01 -4.29 11.78
CA ASN A 99 -11.93 -4.04 10.35
C ASN A 99 -10.87 -4.87 9.62
N HIS A 100 -10.06 -5.70 10.30
CA HIS A 100 -9.08 -6.53 9.59
C HIS A 100 -9.71 -7.29 8.41
N ASN A 101 -10.93 -7.81 8.54
CA ASN A 101 -11.62 -8.51 7.43
C ASN A 101 -12.63 -7.64 6.67
N ASN A 102 -12.52 -6.32 6.76
CA ASN A 102 -13.44 -5.37 6.14
C ASN A 102 -12.74 -4.58 5.04
N ILE A 103 -13.08 -4.84 3.76
CA ILE A 103 -12.52 -4.11 2.61
C ILE A 103 -12.85 -2.59 2.63
N ASN A 104 -13.85 -2.19 3.41
CA ASN A 104 -14.21 -0.78 3.60
C ASN A 104 -13.52 -0.13 4.81
N GLY A 105 -12.74 -0.88 5.58
CA GLY A 105 -12.03 -0.40 6.77
C GLY A 105 -10.51 -0.27 6.59
N ASP A 106 -9.85 0.07 7.69
CA ASP A 106 -8.41 0.21 7.90
C ASP A 106 -7.72 -1.15 8.11
N TYR A 107 -7.82 -2.04 7.12
CA TYR A 107 -7.36 -3.42 7.24
C TYR A 107 -5.84 -3.62 7.05
N VAL A 108 -5.11 -2.58 6.66
CA VAL A 108 -3.69 -2.62 6.32
C VAL A 108 -3.02 -1.29 6.61
N ASP A 109 -1.81 -1.33 7.16
CA ASP A 109 -0.87 -0.21 7.10
C ASP A 109 -0.14 -0.24 5.76
N GLY A 110 -0.50 0.70 4.89
CA GLY A 110 0.05 0.79 3.54
C GLY A 110 -0.93 1.39 2.55
N ILE A 111 -0.93 0.88 1.31
CA ILE A 111 -1.73 1.43 0.20
C ILE A 111 -2.60 0.33 -0.39
N SER A 112 -3.91 0.59 -0.49
CA SER A 112 -4.86 -0.30 -1.13
C SER A 112 -5.41 0.30 -2.43
N ILE A 113 -5.37 -0.49 -3.49
CA ILE A 113 -6.04 -0.20 -4.76
C ILE A 113 -7.27 -1.09 -4.85
N THR A 114 -8.44 -0.46 -4.99
CA THR A 114 -9.74 -1.12 -5.09
C THR A 114 -10.53 -0.55 -6.26
N ARG A 115 -11.59 -1.26 -6.66
CA ARG A 115 -12.45 -0.88 -7.78
C ARG A 115 -13.92 -1.18 -7.53
N GLY A 116 -14.78 -0.50 -8.28
CA GLY A 116 -16.20 -0.81 -8.38
C GLY A 116 -17.03 -0.46 -7.15
N SER A 117 -18.32 -0.72 -7.28
CA SER A 117 -19.33 -0.63 -6.22
C SER A 117 -20.28 -1.82 -6.41
N PRO A 118 -20.22 -2.87 -5.58
CA PRO A 118 -19.44 -2.98 -4.34
C PRO A 118 -17.93 -2.98 -4.56
N ARG A 119 -17.20 -2.49 -3.55
CA ARG A 119 -15.74 -2.39 -3.56
C ARG A 119 -15.12 -3.79 -3.71
N GLN A 120 -14.18 -3.91 -4.64
CA GLN A 120 -13.40 -5.12 -4.89
C GLN A 120 -11.91 -4.81 -4.82
N HIS A 121 -11.15 -5.76 -4.31
CA HIS A 121 -9.70 -5.65 -4.20
C HIS A 121 -9.04 -5.76 -5.57
N VAL A 122 -7.96 -5.01 -5.78
CA VAL A 122 -7.09 -5.12 -6.96
C VAL A 122 -5.67 -5.46 -6.53
N TRP A 123 -5.10 -4.65 -5.64
CA TRP A 123 -3.73 -4.84 -5.17
C TRP A 123 -3.48 -4.09 -3.84
N THR A 124 -2.51 -4.53 -3.05
CA THR A 124 -2.12 -3.85 -1.80
C THR A 124 -0.60 -3.80 -1.61
N LEU A 125 -0.08 -2.63 -1.24
CA LEU A 125 1.24 -2.49 -0.61
C LEU A 125 1.03 -2.60 0.90
N ILE A 126 1.68 -3.56 1.54
CA ILE A 126 1.70 -3.75 2.98
C ILE A 126 3.04 -3.21 3.48
N ALA A 127 3.02 -2.32 4.47
CA ALA A 127 4.20 -1.77 5.09
C ALA A 127 4.37 -2.32 6.50
N THR A 128 5.59 -2.69 6.87
CA THR A 128 5.98 -2.98 8.25
C THR A 128 7.13 -2.07 8.70
N GLY A 129 7.22 -1.78 9.99
CA GLY A 129 8.37 -1.11 10.58
C GLY A 129 9.62 -1.98 10.70
N VAL A 130 9.55 -3.29 10.38
CA VAL A 130 10.62 -4.26 10.67
C VAL A 130 10.90 -5.25 9.53
N ASP A 131 12.19 -5.47 9.23
CA ASP A 131 12.62 -6.42 8.17
C ASP A 131 12.98 -7.79 8.72
N THR A 132 13.16 -7.87 10.04
CA THR A 132 13.53 -9.08 10.76
C THR A 132 12.40 -9.48 11.69
N LEU A 133 12.36 -10.77 12.03
CA LEU A 133 11.31 -11.30 12.89
C LEU A 133 11.26 -10.55 14.22
N PHE A 134 10.15 -9.87 14.49
CA PHE A 134 9.97 -9.03 15.66
C PHE A 134 8.74 -9.49 16.45
N LYS A 135 8.86 -9.52 17.79
CA LYS A 135 7.75 -9.88 18.71
C LYS A 135 7.03 -11.18 18.31
N GLY A 136 7.79 -12.18 17.87
CA GLY A 136 7.23 -13.48 17.46
C GLY A 136 6.46 -13.45 16.13
N GLY A 137 6.71 -12.45 15.26
CA GLY A 137 6.13 -12.40 13.92
C GLY A 137 4.87 -11.54 13.78
N ILE A 138 4.42 -10.89 14.86
CA ILE A 138 3.15 -10.16 14.89
C ILE A 138 3.21 -8.78 14.22
N TYR A 139 4.37 -8.28 13.83
CA TYR A 139 4.48 -7.01 13.08
C TYR A 139 5.11 -7.22 11.71
N ASN A 140 5.41 -8.45 11.34
CA ASN A 140 6.16 -8.75 10.13
C ASN A 140 5.25 -8.88 8.90
N CYS A 141 5.86 -8.77 7.72
CA CYS A 141 5.18 -9.11 6.49
C CYS A 141 4.60 -10.53 6.53
N PRO A 142 3.41 -10.78 5.94
CA PRO A 142 2.84 -12.12 5.86
C PRO A 142 3.73 -13.13 5.14
N CYS A 143 4.63 -12.67 4.27
CA CYS A 143 5.59 -13.51 3.56
C CYS A 143 6.88 -13.80 4.34
N THR A 144 7.13 -13.14 5.48
CA THR A 144 8.34 -13.35 6.30
C THR A 144 8.28 -14.72 6.97
N ASN A 145 9.38 -15.49 6.92
CA ASN A 145 9.46 -16.78 7.61
C ASN A 145 9.32 -16.60 9.13
N GLY A 146 8.37 -17.32 9.74
CA GLY A 146 8.04 -17.17 11.16
C GLY A 146 7.03 -16.06 11.46
N SER A 147 6.55 -15.32 10.44
CA SER A 147 5.45 -14.38 10.61
C SER A 147 4.17 -15.09 11.04
N THR A 148 3.41 -14.43 11.92
CA THR A 148 2.07 -14.86 12.32
C THR A 148 0.98 -14.07 11.60
N GLN A 149 1.37 -13.07 10.80
CA GLN A 149 0.46 -12.26 10.01
C GLN A 149 -0.13 -13.04 8.84
N VAL A 150 -1.45 -12.93 8.66
CA VAL A 150 -2.19 -13.56 7.57
C VAL A 150 -2.95 -12.47 6.82
N THR A 151 -2.85 -12.45 5.49
CA THR A 151 -3.61 -11.50 4.69
C THR A 151 -5.11 -11.83 4.71
N GLN A 152 -5.92 -10.81 4.47
CA GLN A 152 -7.35 -11.00 4.30
C GLN A 152 -7.65 -11.88 3.10
N SER A 153 -8.74 -12.64 3.17
CA SER A 153 -9.19 -13.51 2.07
C SER A 153 -9.41 -12.75 0.75
N PHE A 154 -9.86 -11.49 0.82
CA PHE A 154 -10.05 -10.64 -0.37
C PHE A 154 -8.74 -10.07 -0.93
N VAL A 155 -7.66 -9.99 -0.14
CA VAL A 155 -6.33 -9.58 -0.63
C VAL A 155 -5.64 -10.77 -1.29
N GLY A 156 -5.74 -11.96 -0.68
CA GLY A 156 -5.13 -13.18 -1.18
C GLY A 156 -3.63 -13.01 -1.40
N SER A 157 -3.16 -13.30 -2.61
CA SER A 157 -1.77 -13.15 -3.05
C SER A 157 -1.50 -11.86 -3.83
N HIS A 158 -2.47 -10.96 -3.96
CA HIS A 158 -2.37 -9.73 -4.75
C HIS A 158 -1.78 -8.58 -3.90
N TYR A 159 -0.61 -8.81 -3.32
CA TYR A 159 0.07 -7.82 -2.51
C TYR A 159 1.58 -7.85 -2.70
N PHE A 160 2.22 -6.74 -2.34
CA PHE A 160 3.64 -6.69 -2.03
C PHE A 160 3.79 -6.24 -0.58
N CYS A 161 4.80 -6.74 0.12
CA CYS A 161 5.05 -6.35 1.49
C CYS A 161 6.53 -6.07 1.70
N GLU A 162 6.80 -5.00 2.40
CA GLU A 162 8.15 -4.51 2.64
C GLU A 162 8.26 -3.93 4.05
N GLY A 163 9.45 -4.02 4.65
CA GLY A 163 9.75 -3.39 5.94
C GLY A 163 10.73 -2.21 5.88
N ALA A 164 10.69 -1.33 6.89
CA ALA A 164 11.55 -0.15 7.02
C ALA A 164 12.84 -0.39 7.83
N GLY A 165 13.28 -1.63 8.02
CA GLY A 165 14.55 -1.96 8.68
C GLY A 165 14.69 -1.57 10.15
N GLY A 166 13.60 -1.19 10.82
CA GLY A 166 13.64 -0.65 12.18
C GLY A 166 14.15 0.79 12.27
N ASN A 167 14.42 1.45 11.14
CA ASN A 167 14.68 2.89 11.09
C ASN A 167 13.37 3.63 10.80
N PHE A 168 12.63 3.94 11.86
CA PHE A 168 11.32 4.60 11.80
C PHE A 168 11.36 6.06 11.30
N ASN A 169 12.55 6.57 11.00
CA ASN A 169 12.77 7.87 10.36
C ASN A 169 13.28 7.72 8.92
N ASP A 170 13.50 6.48 8.45
CA ASP A 170 13.85 6.25 7.06
C ASP A 170 12.59 6.34 6.21
N VAL A 171 12.53 7.46 5.49
CA VAL A 171 11.44 7.73 4.59
C VAL A 171 11.63 6.89 3.32
N LEU A 172 12.84 6.44 2.99
CA LEU A 172 13.12 5.73 1.74
C LEU A 172 12.85 4.23 1.88
N TRP A 173 11.93 3.74 1.05
CA TRP A 173 11.95 2.35 0.60
C TRP A 173 12.91 2.32 -0.58
N ASP A 174 13.91 1.46 -0.53
CA ASP A 174 14.93 1.28 -1.56
C ASP A 174 14.42 0.62 -2.85
#